data_AF-A0A3C0C9K9-F1
#
_entry.id   AF-A0A3C0C9K9-F1
#
_cell.length_a   1.000
_cell.length_b   1.000
_cell.length_c   1.000
_cell.angle_alpha   90.00
_cell.angle_beta   90.00
_cell.angle_gamma   90.00
#
_symmetry.space_group_name_H-M   'P 1'
#
loop_
_entity.id
_entity.type
_entity.pdbx_description
1 polymer ?
#
loop_
_entity_poly.entity_id
_entity_poly.type
_entity_poly.pdbx_seq_one_letter_code
_entity_poly.pdbx_strand_id
1 'polypeptide(L)'
;KGGKCVDTSMGLTPLDGLVMGTRCGSIDASVVFFLCERAHKTPKEVEEIFNHKSGLLALSGISSDMRPICEGYEKGDEKCTLALEMFSYVLAKTIASYYVALGHVDAIVFAGGIGENCWEARKLTCELLKEPFGVDLNEELNEKALARLGFEGEISTPASKVKLYMIPTNEELMIARSAMKFVK
;
A
#
# COMPACT_ATOMS: atom_id res chain seq x y z
N LYS A 1 -8.01 -14.94 7.51
CA LYS A 1 -9.28 -15.62 7.91
C LYS A 1 -9.02 -16.62 9.02
N GLY A 2 -9.70 -16.50 10.17
CA GLY A 2 -9.50 -17.44 11.30
C GLY A 2 -8.05 -17.54 11.79
N GLY A 3 -7.32 -16.41 11.81
CA GLY A 3 -5.91 -16.36 12.18
C GLY A 3 -4.91 -16.86 11.13
N LYS A 4 -5.37 -17.27 9.93
CA LYS A 4 -4.50 -17.74 8.84
C LYS A 4 -4.53 -16.79 7.65
N CYS A 5 -3.37 -16.57 7.03
CA CYS A 5 -3.27 -15.91 5.74
C CYS A 5 -3.94 -16.79 4.66
N VAL A 6 -4.77 -16.20 3.81
CA VAL A 6 -5.49 -16.91 2.74
C VAL A 6 -5.25 -16.31 1.36
N ASP A 7 -4.67 -15.11 1.29
CA ASP A 7 -4.31 -14.41 0.05
C ASP A 7 -3.28 -13.32 0.37
N THR A 8 -2.46 -12.92 -0.62
CA THR A 8 -1.43 -11.88 -0.52
C THR A 8 -1.10 -11.28 -1.89
N SER A 9 -0.62 -10.04 -1.94
CA SER A 9 -0.49 -9.28 -3.20
C SER A 9 0.83 -9.54 -3.91
N MET A 10 1.88 -9.83 -3.15
CA MET A 10 3.16 -10.25 -3.74
C MET A 10 3.06 -11.71 -4.21
N GLY A 11 3.59 -11.97 -5.40
CA GLY A 11 3.63 -13.29 -6.01
C GLY A 11 4.93 -14.03 -5.71
N LEU A 12 5.48 -14.67 -6.74
CA LEU A 12 6.76 -15.37 -6.67
C LEU A 12 7.92 -14.45 -6.24
N THR A 13 7.83 -13.16 -6.59
CA THR A 13 8.80 -12.13 -6.21
C THR A 13 8.08 -10.92 -5.61
N PRO A 14 8.82 -10.01 -4.94
CA PRO A 14 8.26 -8.76 -4.42
C PRO A 14 7.84 -7.73 -5.48
N LEU A 15 7.85 -8.07 -6.78
CA LEU A 15 7.52 -7.17 -7.88
C LEU A 15 6.00 -7.05 -8.11
N ASP A 16 5.27 -8.15 -7.92
CA ASP A 16 3.84 -8.21 -8.19
C ASP A 16 3.01 -7.49 -7.11
N GLY A 17 1.77 -7.15 -7.46
CA GLY A 17 0.80 -6.53 -6.56
C GLY A 17 0.81 -5.01 -6.64
N LEU A 18 1.12 -4.37 -5.51
CA LEU A 18 0.96 -2.92 -5.35
C LEU A 18 2.02 -2.13 -6.13
N VAL A 19 1.66 -0.89 -6.49
CA VAL A 19 2.63 0.13 -6.86
C VAL A 19 3.49 0.42 -5.63
N MET A 20 4.83 0.39 -5.77
CA MET A 20 5.76 0.65 -4.66
C MET A 20 6.67 1.83 -5.00
N GLY A 21 7.67 2.11 -4.15
CA GLY A 21 8.59 3.23 -4.35
C GLY A 21 9.26 3.24 -5.74
N THR A 22 9.85 2.11 -6.14
CA THR A 22 10.53 1.97 -7.45
C THR A 22 10.04 0.79 -8.29
N ARG A 23 9.17 -0.05 -7.73
CA ARG A 23 8.65 -1.26 -8.38
C ARG A 23 7.33 -0.98 -9.09
N CYS A 24 7.14 -1.58 -10.26
CA CYS A 24 5.96 -1.35 -11.09
C CYS A 24 4.65 -1.90 -10.50
N GLY A 25 4.71 -2.95 -9.67
CA GLY A 25 3.51 -3.68 -9.26
C GLY A 25 2.97 -4.54 -10.41
N SER A 26 1.72 -4.98 -10.28
CA SER A 26 1.05 -5.76 -11.33
C SER A 26 0.87 -4.96 -12.61
N ILE A 27 1.34 -5.52 -13.73
CA ILE A 27 1.19 -4.97 -15.07
C ILE A 27 0.82 -6.09 -16.07
N ASP A 28 0.36 -5.70 -17.25
CA ASP A 28 0.14 -6.65 -18.35
C ASP A 28 1.47 -7.32 -18.74
N ALA A 29 1.49 -8.66 -18.77
CA ALA A 29 2.67 -9.44 -19.13
C ALA A 29 3.22 -9.10 -20.53
N SER A 30 2.36 -8.64 -21.45
CA SER A 30 2.76 -8.24 -22.79
C SER A 30 3.66 -7.00 -22.84
N VAL A 31 3.70 -6.20 -21.77
CA VAL A 31 4.60 -5.04 -21.66
C VAL A 31 6.07 -5.47 -21.76
N VAL A 32 6.42 -6.65 -21.25
CA VAL A 32 7.79 -7.20 -21.37
C VAL A 32 8.18 -7.35 -22.84
N PHE A 33 7.31 -7.96 -23.66
CA PHE A 33 7.57 -8.15 -25.08
C PHE A 33 7.61 -6.83 -25.82
N PHE A 34 6.69 -5.91 -25.50
CA PHE A 34 6.70 -4.57 -26.08
C PHE A 34 8.01 -3.83 -25.82
N LEU A 35 8.52 -3.84 -24.58
CA LEU A 35 9.79 -3.20 -24.24
C LEU A 35 10.99 -3.84 -24.95
N CYS A 36 11.00 -5.17 -25.06
CA CYS A 36 12.06 -5.87 -25.77
C CYS A 36 12.05 -5.58 -27.28
N GLU A 37 10.89 -5.67 -27.91
CA GLU A 37 10.77 -5.60 -29.38
C GLU A 37 10.75 -4.18 -29.91
N ARG A 38 10.05 -3.27 -29.21
CA ARG A 38 9.80 -1.89 -29.68
C ARG A 38 10.73 -0.87 -29.05
N ALA A 39 11.10 -1.05 -27.78
CA ALA A 39 12.06 -0.18 -27.10
C ALA A 39 13.48 -0.77 -27.08
N HIS A 40 13.70 -1.89 -27.77
CA HIS A 40 14.99 -2.56 -27.94
C HIS A 40 15.71 -2.83 -26.61
N LYS A 41 14.94 -3.16 -25.57
CA LYS A 41 15.49 -3.48 -24.24
C LYS A 41 15.87 -4.94 -24.14
N THR A 42 17.00 -5.20 -23.48
CA THR A 42 17.35 -6.55 -23.05
C THR A 42 16.47 -6.98 -21.86
N PRO A 43 16.26 -8.28 -21.63
CA PRO A 43 15.52 -8.74 -20.45
C PRO A 43 16.03 -8.17 -19.13
N LYS A 44 17.36 -8.00 -18.99
CA LYS A 44 17.99 -7.41 -17.82
C LYS A 44 17.66 -5.92 -17.66
N GLU A 45 17.60 -5.17 -18.76
CA GLU A 45 17.16 -3.77 -18.70
C GLU A 45 15.67 -3.66 -18.35
N VAL A 46 14.84 -4.59 -18.81
CA VAL A 46 13.41 -4.63 -18.43
C VAL A 46 13.27 -4.92 -16.93
N GLU A 47 14.01 -5.89 -16.40
CA GLU A 47 14.05 -6.19 -14.96
C GLU A 47 14.47 -4.96 -14.14
N GLU A 48 15.51 -4.25 -14.58
CA GLU A 48 15.98 -3.00 -13.96
C GLU A 48 14.91 -1.91 -13.99
N ILE A 49 14.22 -1.74 -15.14
CA ILE A 49 13.12 -0.78 -15.25
C ILE A 49 12.02 -1.12 -14.25
N PHE A 50 11.61 -2.38 -14.19
CA PHE A 50 10.49 -2.83 -13.36
C PHE A 50 10.80 -2.76 -11.87
N ASN A 51 12.04 -3.02 -11.44
CA ASN A 51 12.40 -3.01 -10.02
C ASN A 51 12.86 -1.65 -9.49
N HIS A 52 13.51 -0.84 -10.33
CA HIS A 52 14.28 0.32 -9.87
C HIS A 52 13.89 1.65 -10.51
N LYS A 53 13.18 1.64 -11.64
CA LYS A 53 12.84 2.86 -12.41
C LYS A 53 11.35 3.02 -12.67
N SER A 54 10.51 2.32 -11.90
CA SER A 54 9.06 2.33 -12.02
C SER A 54 8.42 2.87 -10.73
N GLY A 55 7.14 2.57 -10.51
CA GLY A 55 6.47 2.88 -9.25
C GLY A 55 6.29 4.38 -9.01
N LEU A 56 6.25 4.76 -7.73
CA LEU A 56 6.10 6.14 -7.29
C LEU A 56 7.18 7.07 -7.88
N LEU A 57 8.40 6.58 -8.05
CA LEU A 57 9.49 7.34 -8.67
C LEU A 57 9.15 7.76 -10.10
N ALA A 58 8.68 6.83 -10.91
CA ALA A 58 8.33 7.12 -12.31
C ALA A 58 7.06 7.95 -12.44
N LEU A 59 6.06 7.69 -11.59
CA LEU A 59 4.77 8.40 -11.61
C LEU A 59 4.92 9.86 -11.17
N SER A 60 5.58 10.08 -10.02
CA SER A 60 5.79 11.42 -9.48
C SER A 60 6.89 12.18 -10.26
N GLY A 61 7.86 11.47 -10.80
CA GLY A 61 9.05 12.04 -11.43
C GLY A 61 10.01 12.72 -10.44
N ILE A 62 9.77 12.63 -9.13
CA ILE A 62 10.55 13.34 -8.11
C ILE A 62 11.17 12.41 -7.07
N SER A 63 10.48 11.36 -6.64
CA SER A 63 10.91 10.57 -5.47
C SER A 63 10.25 9.20 -5.45
N SER A 64 10.96 8.21 -4.90
CA SER A 64 10.39 6.91 -4.51
C SER A 64 9.82 6.91 -3.09
N ASP A 65 10.10 7.95 -2.30
CA ASP A 65 9.56 8.18 -0.96
C ASP A 65 8.22 8.93 -1.05
N MET A 66 7.25 8.54 -0.22
CA MET A 66 5.92 9.15 -0.22
C MET A 66 5.90 10.56 0.38
N ARG A 67 6.86 10.93 1.25
CA ARG A 67 6.84 12.25 1.92
C ARG A 67 6.98 13.42 0.94
N PRO A 68 7.97 13.46 0.02
CA PRO A 68 8.03 14.52 -0.99
C PRO A 68 6.83 14.51 -1.94
N ILE A 69 6.22 13.33 -2.18
CA ILE A 69 5.03 13.21 -3.02
C ILE A 69 3.83 13.86 -2.34
N CYS A 70 3.60 13.61 -1.04
CA CYS A 70 2.55 14.30 -0.29
C CYS A 70 2.77 15.82 -0.27
N GLU A 71 4.01 16.28 -0.05
CA GLU A 71 4.32 17.72 -0.12
C GLU A 71 4.03 18.33 -1.49
N GLY A 72 4.24 17.57 -2.58
CA GLY A 72 3.89 17.99 -3.94
C GLY A 72 2.38 18.00 -4.17
N TYR A 73 1.67 16.96 -3.69
CA TYR A 73 0.21 16.85 -3.73
C TYR A 73 -0.46 18.03 -3.00
N GLU A 74 0.00 18.38 -1.80
CA GLU A 74 -0.49 19.55 -1.04
C GLU A 74 -0.29 20.88 -1.78
N LYS A 75 0.74 20.96 -2.62
CA LYS A 75 1.04 22.13 -3.47
C LYS A 75 0.31 22.10 -4.82
N GLY A 76 -0.48 21.06 -5.09
CA GLY A 76 -1.22 20.88 -6.34
C GLY A 76 -0.37 20.42 -7.54
N ASP A 77 0.77 19.77 -7.31
CA ASP A 77 1.56 19.17 -8.39
C ASP A 77 0.83 17.98 -9.02
N GLU A 78 0.53 18.06 -10.32
CA GLU A 78 -0.28 17.07 -11.05
C GLU A 78 0.33 15.66 -11.01
N LYS A 79 1.66 15.53 -11.07
CA LYS A 79 2.33 14.21 -11.08
C LYS A 79 2.33 13.58 -9.69
N CYS A 80 2.51 14.40 -8.65
CA CYS A 80 2.43 13.94 -7.27
C CYS A 80 1.00 13.50 -6.92
N THR A 81 0.00 14.27 -7.35
CA THR A 81 -1.42 13.90 -7.25
C THR A 81 -1.69 12.58 -7.94
N LEU A 82 -1.27 12.44 -9.21
CA LEU A 82 -1.42 11.19 -9.96
C LEU A 82 -0.76 10.01 -9.24
N ALA A 83 0.47 10.17 -8.74
CA ALA A 83 1.19 9.11 -8.05
C ALA A 83 0.46 8.64 -6.78
N LEU A 84 -0.02 9.58 -5.96
CA LEU A 84 -0.73 9.28 -4.72
C LEU A 84 -2.12 8.67 -4.97
N GLU A 85 -2.87 9.18 -5.94
CA GLU A 85 -4.17 8.65 -6.35
C GLU A 85 -4.04 7.24 -6.94
N MET A 86 -3.08 7.01 -7.83
CA MET A 86 -2.83 5.69 -8.41
C MET A 86 -2.42 4.68 -7.35
N PHE A 87 -1.54 5.05 -6.42
CA PHE A 87 -1.17 4.19 -5.29
C PHE A 87 -2.40 3.81 -4.46
N SER A 88 -3.20 4.80 -4.06
CA SER A 88 -4.38 4.60 -3.22
C SER A 88 -5.46 3.77 -3.94
N TYR A 89 -5.62 3.97 -5.25
CA TYR A 89 -6.52 3.17 -6.07
C TYR A 89 -6.10 1.71 -6.16
N VAL A 90 -4.82 1.44 -6.46
CA VAL A 90 -4.30 0.06 -6.53
C VAL A 90 -4.39 -0.62 -5.17
N LEU A 91 -4.10 0.10 -4.08
CA LEU A 91 -4.28 -0.40 -2.72
C LEU A 91 -5.75 -0.75 -2.41
N ALA A 92 -6.69 0.17 -2.68
CA ALA A 92 -8.11 -0.06 -2.48
C ALA A 92 -8.63 -1.25 -3.30
N LYS A 93 -8.25 -1.32 -4.59
CA LYS A 93 -8.59 -2.44 -5.47
C LYS A 93 -8.08 -3.78 -4.93
N THR A 94 -6.87 -3.80 -4.39
CA THR A 94 -6.25 -5.01 -3.82
C THR A 94 -6.95 -5.44 -2.53
N ILE A 95 -7.27 -4.49 -1.64
CA ILE A 95 -8.08 -4.76 -0.44
C ILE A 95 -9.43 -5.34 -0.86
N ALA A 96 -10.05 -4.77 -1.89
CA ALA A 96 -11.34 -5.22 -2.39
C ALA A 96 -11.27 -6.64 -2.97
N SER A 97 -10.21 -7.01 -3.69
CA SER A 97 -10.07 -8.35 -4.26
C SER A 97 -10.00 -9.45 -3.19
N TYR A 98 -9.41 -9.17 -2.02
CA TYR A 98 -9.34 -10.14 -0.94
C TYR A 98 -10.69 -10.49 -0.33
N TYR A 99 -11.74 -9.70 -0.58
CA TYR A 99 -13.08 -10.02 -0.14
C TYR A 99 -13.56 -11.39 -0.64
N VAL A 100 -13.15 -11.80 -1.84
CA VAL A 100 -13.51 -13.11 -2.41
C VAL A 100 -13.01 -14.27 -1.54
N ALA A 101 -11.78 -14.19 -1.04
CA ALA A 101 -11.20 -15.22 -0.17
C ALA A 101 -11.76 -15.16 1.26
N LEU A 102 -12.11 -13.96 1.73
CA LEU A 102 -12.57 -13.73 3.10
C LEU A 102 -14.07 -14.05 3.27
N GLY A 103 -14.91 -13.52 2.38
CA GLY A 103 -16.39 -13.52 2.43
C GLY A 103 -16.98 -12.45 3.36
N HIS A 104 -16.19 -11.93 4.29
CA HIS A 104 -16.53 -10.83 5.20
C HIS A 104 -15.25 -10.12 5.63
N VAL A 105 -15.33 -8.83 5.97
CA VAL A 105 -14.19 -8.05 6.46
C VAL A 105 -14.57 -7.43 7.80
N ASP A 106 -13.97 -7.92 8.87
CA ASP A 106 -14.16 -7.36 10.21
C ASP A 106 -13.37 -6.05 10.38
N ALA A 107 -12.16 -6.01 9.82
CA ALA A 107 -11.24 -4.89 9.96
C ALA A 107 -10.26 -4.76 8.79
N ILE A 108 -9.79 -3.54 8.57
CA ILE A 108 -8.64 -3.19 7.71
C ILE A 108 -7.59 -2.54 8.59
N VAL A 109 -6.35 -3.00 8.49
CA VAL A 109 -5.21 -2.50 9.28
C VAL A 109 -4.19 -1.88 8.34
N PHE A 110 -3.87 -0.61 8.58
CA PHE A 110 -2.76 0.08 7.94
C PHE A 110 -1.51 -0.06 8.81
N ALA A 111 -0.42 -0.49 8.19
CA ALA A 111 0.88 -0.71 8.81
C ALA A 111 2.00 -0.45 7.79
N GLY A 112 3.26 -0.48 8.23
CA GLY A 112 4.43 -0.18 7.41
C GLY A 112 4.57 1.31 7.13
N GLY A 113 5.75 1.73 6.64
CA GLY A 113 6.13 3.15 6.58
C GLY A 113 5.06 4.11 6.03
N ILE A 114 4.43 3.76 4.89
CA ILE A 114 3.34 4.55 4.28
C ILE A 114 2.05 4.42 5.11
N GLY A 115 1.60 3.21 5.41
CA GLY A 115 0.36 2.97 6.14
C GLY A 115 0.36 3.58 7.55
N GLU A 116 1.53 3.74 8.16
CA GLU A 116 1.72 4.29 9.50
C GLU A 116 1.81 5.82 9.52
N ASN A 117 2.33 6.45 8.46
CA ASN A 117 2.73 7.86 8.49
C ASN A 117 2.13 8.74 7.38
N CYS A 118 1.48 8.16 6.38
CA CYS A 118 0.82 8.89 5.30
C CYS A 118 -0.70 8.81 5.49
N TRP A 119 -1.24 9.81 6.18
CA TRP A 119 -2.67 9.90 6.45
C TRP A 119 -3.47 10.18 5.17
N GLU A 120 -2.86 10.83 4.18
CA GLU A 120 -3.42 11.14 2.87
C GLU A 120 -3.72 9.85 2.08
N ALA A 121 -2.75 8.93 2.03
CA ALA A 121 -2.93 7.62 1.37
C ALA A 121 -4.02 6.80 2.06
N ARG A 122 -4.07 6.81 3.41
CA ARG A 122 -5.17 6.16 4.16
C ARG A 122 -6.52 6.77 3.82
N LYS A 123 -6.61 8.11 3.79
CA LYS A 123 -7.83 8.85 3.47
C LYS A 123 -8.34 8.49 2.08
N LEU A 124 -7.51 8.67 1.04
CA LEU A 124 -7.89 8.39 -0.36
C LEU A 124 -8.27 6.91 -0.56
N THR A 125 -7.55 5.99 0.09
CA THR A 125 -7.90 4.56 0.04
C THR A 125 -9.26 4.30 0.69
N CYS A 126 -9.53 4.88 1.86
CA CYS A 126 -10.80 4.70 2.57
C CYS A 126 -11.97 5.35 1.83
N GLU A 127 -11.78 6.48 1.15
CA GLU A 127 -12.80 7.11 0.31
C GLU A 127 -13.27 6.16 -0.80
N LEU A 128 -12.33 5.47 -1.47
CA LEU A 128 -12.64 4.49 -2.51
C LEU A 128 -13.33 3.22 -1.96
N LEU A 129 -13.09 2.88 -0.70
CA LEU A 129 -13.68 1.71 -0.04
C LEU A 129 -15.01 2.03 0.66
N LYS A 130 -15.40 3.32 0.76
CA LYS A 130 -16.57 3.77 1.53
C LYS A 130 -17.85 3.10 1.07
N GLU A 131 -18.17 3.18 -0.22
CA GLU A 131 -19.39 2.55 -0.76
C GLU A 131 -19.30 1.02 -0.82
N PRO A 132 -18.20 0.40 -1.30
CA PRO A 132 -18.12 -1.06 -1.39
C PRO A 132 -18.14 -1.79 -0.04
N PHE A 133 -17.54 -1.21 0.99
CA PHE A 133 -17.36 -1.87 2.30
C PHE A 133 -18.11 -1.20 3.45
N GLY A 134 -18.66 0.01 3.26
CA GLY A 134 -19.22 0.80 4.35
C GLY A 134 -18.15 1.25 5.35
N VAL A 135 -16.91 1.46 4.90
CA VAL A 135 -15.88 2.07 5.75
C VAL A 135 -16.23 3.54 5.97
N ASP A 136 -15.97 4.04 7.17
CA ASP A 136 -16.17 5.44 7.51
C ASP A 136 -15.02 5.88 8.39
N LEU A 137 -14.12 6.66 7.82
CA LEU A 137 -12.87 7.09 8.44
C LEU A 137 -13.11 8.34 9.30
N ASN A 138 -12.58 8.36 10.52
CA ASN A 138 -12.51 9.58 11.30
C ASN A 138 -11.34 10.43 10.80
N GLU A 139 -11.62 11.46 10.00
CA GLU A 139 -10.58 12.27 9.36
C GLU A 139 -9.64 12.96 10.36
N GLU A 140 -10.19 13.57 11.41
CA GLU A 140 -9.38 14.27 12.43
C GLU A 140 -8.44 13.30 13.15
N LEU A 141 -8.95 12.10 13.48
CA LEU A 141 -8.15 11.07 14.11
C LEU A 141 -7.10 10.51 13.14
N ASN A 142 -7.47 10.31 11.87
CA ASN A 142 -6.58 9.81 10.84
C ASN A 142 -5.36 10.71 10.62
N GLU A 143 -5.54 12.03 10.59
CA GLU A 143 -4.44 13.00 10.45
C GLU A 143 -3.43 12.91 11.62
N LYS A 144 -3.94 12.67 12.83
CA LYS A 144 -3.14 12.56 14.06
C LYS A 144 -2.55 11.16 14.28
N ALA A 145 -3.09 10.14 13.60
CA ALA A 145 -2.69 8.74 13.74
C ALA A 145 -1.35 8.46 13.03
N LEU A 146 -0.25 8.92 13.63
CA LEU A 146 1.11 8.74 13.11
C LEU A 146 1.94 7.87 14.07
N ALA A 147 2.50 6.77 13.55
CA ALA A 147 3.29 5.84 14.37
C ALA A 147 4.52 6.51 14.99
N ARG A 148 5.15 7.44 14.26
CA ARG A 148 6.27 8.26 14.76
C ARG A 148 5.91 9.14 15.97
N LEU A 149 4.61 9.36 16.22
CA LEU A 149 4.09 10.07 17.40
C LEU A 149 3.58 9.10 18.48
N GLY A 150 3.82 7.79 18.31
CA GLY A 150 3.41 6.74 19.25
C GLY A 150 1.94 6.33 19.14
N PHE A 151 1.25 6.69 18.05
CA PHE A 151 -0.14 6.26 17.87
C PHE A 151 -0.21 4.77 17.49
N GLU A 152 -1.16 4.06 18.09
CA GLU A 152 -1.59 2.72 17.71
C GLU A 152 -3.07 2.61 18.10
N GLY A 153 -3.97 2.32 17.15
CA GLY A 153 -5.39 2.25 17.48
C GLY A 153 -6.35 2.33 16.31
N GLU A 154 -7.64 2.34 16.66
CA GLU A 154 -8.75 2.46 15.72
C GLU A 154 -8.81 3.89 15.15
N ILE A 155 -9.09 4.01 13.86
CA ILE A 155 -9.25 5.28 13.12
C ILE A 155 -10.62 5.38 12.40
N SER A 156 -11.51 4.39 12.57
CA SER A 156 -12.89 4.43 12.06
C SER A 156 -13.83 5.24 12.95
N THR A 157 -14.91 5.77 12.37
CA THR A 157 -16.04 6.31 13.14
C THR A 157 -16.90 5.18 13.72
N PRO A 158 -17.78 5.45 14.71
CA PRO A 158 -18.76 4.48 15.20
C PRO A 158 -19.78 4.01 14.14
N ALA A 159 -19.98 4.78 13.07
CA ALA A 159 -20.91 4.44 11.99
C ALA A 159 -20.30 3.46 10.97
N SER A 160 -18.98 3.26 11.01
CA SER A 160 -18.30 2.38 10.08
C SER A 160 -18.70 0.91 10.27
N LYS A 161 -19.00 0.23 9.17
CA LYS A 161 -19.32 -1.21 9.17
C LYS A 161 -18.08 -2.10 9.32
N VAL A 162 -16.92 -1.57 8.96
CA VAL A 162 -15.62 -2.26 9.00
C VAL A 162 -14.67 -1.44 9.86
N LYS A 163 -14.03 -2.07 10.84
CA LYS A 163 -13.09 -1.36 11.70
C LYS A 163 -11.83 -0.96 10.91
N LEU A 164 -11.38 0.27 11.07
CA LEU A 164 -10.13 0.74 10.49
C LEU A 164 -9.11 0.92 11.60
N TYR A 165 -7.90 0.38 11.44
CA TYR A 165 -6.82 0.53 12.41
C TYR A 165 -5.56 1.06 11.77
N MET A 166 -4.79 1.84 12.53
CA MET A 166 -3.37 2.06 12.28
C MET A 166 -2.58 1.36 13.38
N ILE A 167 -1.78 0.36 13.01
CA ILE A 167 -0.99 -0.44 13.94
C ILE A 167 0.45 -0.50 13.42
N PRO A 168 1.43 0.06 14.15
CA PRO A 168 2.83 -0.02 13.75
C PRO A 168 3.32 -1.47 13.67
N THR A 169 4.02 -1.81 12.60
CA THR A 169 4.69 -3.11 12.51
C THR A 169 5.95 -3.13 13.39
N ASN A 170 6.29 -4.31 13.92
CA ASN A 170 7.54 -4.54 14.62
C ASN A 170 8.03 -5.97 14.32
N GLU A 171 8.68 -6.11 13.17
CA GLU A 171 9.15 -7.39 12.64
C GLU A 171 10.26 -7.97 13.54
N GLU A 172 11.13 -7.12 14.08
CA GLU A 172 12.21 -7.51 15.00
C GLU A 172 11.66 -8.15 16.28
N LEU A 173 10.60 -7.57 16.87
CA LEU A 173 9.94 -8.12 18.05
C LEU A 173 9.25 -9.45 17.73
N MET A 174 8.66 -9.60 16.54
CA MET A 174 8.09 -10.89 16.10
C MET A 174 9.16 -11.97 15.95
N ILE A 175 10.32 -11.64 15.39
CA ILE A 175 11.47 -12.54 15.29
C ILE A 175 11.95 -12.93 16.70
N ALA A 176 12.14 -11.95 17.59
CA ALA A 176 12.60 -12.20 18.96
C ALA A 176 11.64 -13.10 19.75
N ARG A 177 10.33 -12.84 19.68
CA ARG A 177 9.29 -13.68 20.32
C ARG A 177 9.26 -15.09 19.75
N SER A 178 9.49 -15.25 18.45
CA SER A 178 9.54 -16.56 17.80
C SER A 178 10.78 -17.34 18.21
N ALA A 179 11.96 -16.69 18.20
CA ALA A 179 13.21 -17.28 18.66
C ALA A 179 13.11 -17.75 20.13
N MET A 180 12.52 -16.95 21.01
CA MET A 180 12.31 -17.31 22.41
C MET A 180 11.43 -18.55 22.62
N LYS A 181 10.57 -18.92 21.67
CA LYS A 181 9.78 -20.16 21.74
C LYS A 181 10.59 -21.42 21.40
N PHE A 182 11.72 -21.28 20.71
CA PHE A 182 12.61 -22.40 20.36
C PHE A 182 13.73 -22.62 21.39
N VAL A 183 14.06 -21.57 22.17
CA VAL A 183 15.13 -21.63 23.19
C VAL A 183 14.59 -22.09 24.56
N LYS A 184 13.27 -22.05 24.77
CA LYS A 184 12.60 -22.60 25.96
C LYS A 184 12.14 -24.03 25.71
#